data_AF-A0A6D2CRU8-F1
#
_entry.id   AF-A0A6D2CRU8-F1
#
_cell.length_a   1.000
_cell.length_b   1.000
_cell.length_c   1.000
_cell.angle_alpha   90.00
_cell.angle_beta   90.00
_cell.angle_gamma   90.00
#
_symmetry.space_group_name_H-M   'P 1'
#
loop_
_entity.id
_entity.type
_entity.pdbx_description
1 polymer ?
#
loop_
_entity_poly.entity_id
_entity_poly.type
_entity_poly.pdbx_seq_one_letter_code
_entity_poly.pdbx_strand_id
1 'polypeptide(L)'
;MNNDIVKFIDSRKFSRFDTNLVILGVFLITFTGYAAPAYGSIIPMLFKEWADLNWDQLGYVGSLSEFGSLFGALVCSVISRRFGIKRVLITTVMIFCIGTFSQAFAPTINIFAILRFIAGFGFGGVIPLVLSLLSEYSPKTSKSKSVATALCGNQFGAIIASFVAIYVTTQFGQWRPVFWLGFIPVLLLPYII
;
A
#
# COMPACT_ATOMS: atom_id res chain seq x y z
N MET A 1 19.34 21.34 -2.96
CA MET A 1 18.10 22.05 -3.33
C MET A 1 18.31 23.52 -3.03
N ASN A 2 18.05 24.44 -3.96
CA ASN A 2 18.39 25.85 -3.81
C ASN A 2 17.47 26.53 -2.77
N ASN A 3 18.01 27.35 -1.87
CA ASN A 3 17.26 27.95 -0.75
C ASN A 3 16.07 28.82 -1.21
N ASP A 4 16.10 29.32 -2.43
CA ASP A 4 15.04 30.14 -3.02
C ASP A 4 13.79 29.31 -3.38
N ILE A 5 13.96 28.04 -3.77
CA ILE A 5 12.85 27.14 -4.10
C ILE A 5 12.07 26.79 -2.82
N VAL A 6 12.79 26.51 -1.74
CA VAL A 6 12.18 26.19 -0.44
C VAL A 6 11.40 27.40 0.10
N LYS A 7 11.97 28.60 0.03
CA LYS A 7 11.27 29.84 0.43
C LYS A 7 10.03 30.11 -0.43
N PHE A 8 10.09 29.83 -1.73
CA PHE A 8 8.94 29.98 -2.63
C PHE A 8 7.80 29.01 -2.27
N ILE A 9 8.11 27.74 -2.01
CA ILE A 9 7.11 26.74 -1.57
C ILE A 9 6.52 27.15 -0.21
N ASP A 10 7.36 27.59 0.74
CA ASP A 10 6.92 27.98 2.08
C ASP A 10 6.03 29.24 2.08
N SER A 11 6.23 30.16 1.14
CA SER A 11 5.40 31.37 1.00
C SER A 11 4.08 31.17 0.26
N ARG A 12 3.87 30.00 -0.37
CA ARG A 12 2.71 29.78 -1.24
C ARG A 12 1.47 29.38 -0.44
N LYS A 13 0.30 29.87 -0.86
CA LYS A 13 -1.00 29.40 -0.35
C LYS A 13 -1.29 28.00 -0.88
N PHE A 14 -1.98 27.19 -0.08
CA PHE A 14 -2.42 25.85 -0.45
C PHE A 14 -3.25 25.90 -1.74
N SER A 15 -2.82 25.13 -2.73
CA SER A 15 -3.32 25.19 -4.09
C SER A 15 -4.08 23.91 -4.46
N ARG A 16 -4.79 23.92 -5.59
CA ARG A 16 -5.47 22.72 -6.13
C ARG A 16 -4.49 21.56 -6.39
N PHE A 17 -3.23 21.87 -6.70
CA PHE A 17 -2.19 20.87 -6.87
C PHE A 17 -1.89 20.14 -5.56
N ASP A 18 -1.77 20.88 -4.44
CA ASP A 18 -1.48 20.31 -3.12
C ASP A 18 -2.65 19.42 -2.66
N THR A 19 -3.90 19.86 -2.89
CA THR A 19 -5.09 19.04 -2.64
C THR A 19 -5.05 17.74 -3.43
N ASN A 20 -4.75 17.79 -4.73
CA ASN A 20 -4.70 16.59 -5.57
C ASN A 20 -3.60 15.63 -5.11
N LEU A 21 -2.44 16.15 -4.70
CA LEU A 21 -1.35 15.33 -4.17
C LEU A 21 -1.73 14.65 -2.85
N VAL A 22 -2.45 15.35 -1.97
CA VAL A 22 -3.00 14.78 -0.73
C VAL A 22 -4.02 13.68 -1.04
N ILE A 23 -4.96 13.93 -1.96
CA ILE A 23 -5.98 12.94 -2.36
C ILE A 23 -5.31 11.67 -2.91
N LEU A 24 -4.32 11.84 -3.80
CA LEU A 24 -3.53 10.73 -4.32
C LEU A 24 -2.81 9.97 -3.19
N GLY A 25 -2.17 10.69 -2.26
CA GLY A 25 -1.48 10.09 -1.12
C GLY A 25 -2.42 9.31 -0.21
N VAL A 26 -3.59 9.88 0.13
CA VAL A 26 -4.65 9.19 0.88
C VAL A 26 -5.04 7.90 0.19
N PHE A 27 -5.31 7.95 -1.12
CA PHE A 27 -5.75 6.77 -1.85
C PHE A 27 -4.67 5.67 -1.86
N LEU A 28 -3.41 6.01 -2.17
CA LEU A 28 -2.32 5.03 -2.16
C LEU A 28 -2.11 4.39 -0.77
N ILE A 29 -2.22 5.19 0.29
CA ILE A 29 -2.10 4.70 1.66
C ILE A 29 -3.34 3.88 2.07
N THR A 30 -4.54 4.19 1.57
CA THR A 30 -5.74 3.36 1.77
C THR A 30 -5.52 1.93 1.26
N PHE A 31 -4.98 1.75 0.06
CA PHE A 31 -4.71 0.40 -0.44
C PHE A 31 -3.54 -0.27 0.28
N THR A 32 -2.60 0.50 0.82
CA THR A 32 -1.57 -0.03 1.71
C THR A 32 -2.20 -0.61 2.99
N GLY A 33 -3.12 0.13 3.63
CA GLY A 33 -3.85 -0.31 4.82
C GLY A 33 -4.83 -1.46 4.59
N TYR A 34 -5.10 -1.82 3.33
CA TYR A 34 -5.97 -2.93 2.96
C TYR A 34 -5.32 -4.31 3.20
N ALA A 35 -4.00 -4.44 2.96
CA ALA A 35 -3.35 -5.73 2.73
C ALA A 35 -3.26 -6.66 3.96
N ALA A 36 -3.00 -6.10 5.15
CA ALA A 36 -2.91 -6.88 6.38
C ALA A 36 -4.30 -7.30 6.92
N PRO A 37 -5.29 -6.38 7.02
CA PRO A 37 -6.64 -6.75 7.45
C PRO A 37 -7.33 -7.72 6.49
N ALA A 38 -7.15 -7.56 5.17
CA ALA A 38 -7.69 -8.50 4.18
C ALA A 38 -7.20 -9.93 4.41
N TYR A 39 -5.92 -10.11 4.74
CA TYR A 39 -5.36 -11.41 5.11
C TYR A 39 -5.99 -11.96 6.40
N GLY A 40 -6.04 -11.14 7.45
CA GLY A 40 -6.63 -11.53 8.73
C GLY A 40 -8.07 -12.01 8.58
N SER A 41 -8.87 -11.36 7.72
CA SER A 41 -10.26 -11.73 7.49
C SER A 41 -10.46 -13.05 6.75
N ILE A 42 -9.48 -13.53 5.98
CA ILE A 42 -9.61 -14.75 5.18
C ILE A 42 -8.98 -15.98 5.83
N ILE A 43 -8.27 -15.84 6.95
CA ILE A 43 -7.62 -16.94 7.69
C ILE A 43 -8.56 -18.15 7.88
N PRO A 44 -9.83 -17.98 8.31
CA PRO A 44 -10.74 -19.12 8.49
C PRO A 44 -11.01 -19.89 7.18
N MET A 45 -10.97 -19.21 6.03
CA MET A 45 -11.13 -19.87 4.73
C MET A 45 -9.85 -20.56 4.27
N LEU A 46 -8.68 -20.00 4.60
CA LEU A 46 -7.40 -20.66 4.31
C LEU A 46 -7.32 -22.02 5.00
N PHE A 47 -7.75 -22.12 6.27
CA PHE A 47 -7.86 -23.41 6.98
C PHE A 47 -8.79 -24.42 6.30
N LYS A 48 -9.85 -23.95 5.63
CA LYS A 48 -10.78 -24.83 4.91
C LYS A 48 -10.21 -25.33 3.59
N GLU A 49 -9.47 -24.48 2.87
CA GLU A 49 -8.90 -24.83 1.56
C GLU A 49 -7.62 -25.64 1.67
N TRP A 50 -6.75 -25.29 2.63
CA TRP A 50 -5.47 -25.94 2.85
C TRP A 50 -5.49 -26.66 4.21
N ALA A 51 -5.95 -27.92 4.19
CA ALA A 51 -6.23 -28.73 5.39
C ALA A 51 -5.01 -28.98 6.29
N ASP A 52 -3.78 -28.91 5.75
CA ASP A 52 -2.53 -29.15 6.47
C ASP A 52 -1.96 -27.90 7.18
N LEU A 53 -2.72 -26.81 7.21
CA LEU A 53 -2.29 -25.57 7.86
C LEU A 53 -2.32 -25.67 9.39
N ASN A 54 -1.31 -25.07 10.01
CA ASN A 54 -1.31 -24.77 11.45
C ASN A 54 -1.20 -23.26 11.70
N TRP A 55 -1.43 -22.83 12.95
CA TRP A 55 -1.34 -21.42 13.34
C TRP A 55 0.06 -20.84 13.14
N ASP A 56 1.11 -21.64 13.31
CA ASP A 56 2.50 -21.22 13.13
C ASP A 56 2.80 -20.82 11.68
N GLN A 57 2.32 -21.61 10.71
CA GLN A 57 2.47 -21.33 9.29
C GLN A 57 1.72 -20.05 8.88
N LEU A 58 0.52 -19.82 9.40
CA LEU A 58 -0.22 -18.58 9.14
C LEU A 58 0.46 -17.37 9.77
N GLY A 59 1.02 -17.52 10.97
CA GLY A 59 1.88 -16.52 11.59
C GLY A 59 3.05 -16.18 10.70
N TYR A 60 3.78 -17.19 10.22
CA TYR A 60 4.91 -17.05 9.31
C TYR A 60 4.53 -16.34 7.99
N VAL A 61 3.42 -16.74 7.36
CA VAL A 61 2.90 -16.12 6.13
C VAL A 61 2.55 -14.64 6.35
N GLY A 62 1.93 -14.31 7.48
CA GLY A 62 1.64 -12.93 7.86
C GLY A 62 2.92 -12.12 8.09
N SER A 63 3.87 -12.67 8.85
CA SER A 63 5.16 -12.04 9.12
C SER A 63 5.98 -11.81 7.87
N LEU A 64 5.93 -12.70 6.87
CA LEU A 64 6.62 -12.51 5.59
C LEU A 64 6.17 -11.24 4.86
N SER A 65 4.87 -10.88 4.92
CA SER A 65 4.44 -9.60 4.33
C SER A 65 5.03 -8.38 5.04
N GLU A 66 5.08 -8.39 6.37
CA GLU A 66 5.65 -7.28 7.14
C GLU A 66 7.17 -7.21 7.01
N PHE A 67 7.82 -8.36 6.93
CA PHE A 67 9.24 -8.44 6.63
C PHE A 67 9.51 -7.86 5.24
N GLY A 68 8.73 -8.24 4.22
CA GLY A 68 8.79 -7.62 2.90
C GLY A 68 8.62 -6.11 2.96
N SER A 69 7.64 -5.62 3.72
CA SER A 69 7.39 -4.19 3.94
C SER A 69 8.59 -3.44 4.52
N LEU A 70 9.27 -4.03 5.51
CA LEU A 70 10.50 -3.47 6.07
C LEU A 70 11.59 -3.30 5.00
N PHE A 71 11.84 -4.33 4.19
CA PHE A 71 12.82 -4.23 3.09
C PHE A 71 12.38 -3.21 2.03
N GLY A 72 11.10 -3.22 1.66
CA GLY A 72 10.51 -2.28 0.72
C GLY A 72 10.71 -0.83 1.14
N ALA A 73 10.41 -0.52 2.41
CA ALA A 73 10.58 0.81 2.99
C ALA A 73 12.03 1.28 2.90
N LEU A 74 12.99 0.45 3.32
CA LEU A 74 14.41 0.79 3.31
C LEU A 74 14.94 0.97 1.88
N VAL A 75 14.70 -0.02 1.03
CA VAL A 75 15.25 -0.06 -0.33
C VAL A 75 14.65 1.05 -1.19
N CYS A 76 13.32 1.21 -1.18
CA CYS A 76 12.66 2.23 -2.01
C CYS A 76 13.02 3.65 -1.56
N SER A 77 13.18 3.89 -0.25
CA SER A 77 13.62 5.19 0.27
C SER A 77 15.03 5.55 -0.21
N VAL A 78 15.95 4.58 -0.26
CA VAL A 78 17.31 4.82 -0.77
C VAL A 78 17.32 5.00 -2.28
N ILE A 79 16.64 4.12 -3.03
CA ILE A 79 16.60 4.15 -4.50
C ILE A 79 15.93 5.44 -4.99
N SER A 80 14.93 5.96 -4.30
CA SER A 80 14.23 7.19 -4.69
C SER A 80 15.13 8.43 -4.72
N ARG A 81 16.20 8.46 -3.91
CA ARG A 81 17.20 9.54 -3.96
C ARG A 81 17.99 9.56 -5.26
N ARG A 82 18.18 8.40 -5.90
CA ARG A 82 18.94 8.27 -7.15
C ARG A 82 18.05 8.33 -8.39
N PHE A 83 16.90 7.67 -8.36
CA PHE A 83 16.04 7.52 -9.55
C PHE A 83 14.85 8.48 -9.57
N GLY A 84 14.65 9.24 -8.49
CA GLY A 84 13.55 10.17 -8.33
C GLY A 84 12.33 9.51 -7.70
N ILE A 85 11.69 10.23 -6.79
CA ILE A 85 10.61 9.75 -5.94
C ILE A 85 9.39 9.26 -6.72
N LYS A 86 8.97 9.98 -7.76
CA LYS A 86 7.82 9.62 -8.59
C LYS A 86 8.01 8.28 -9.30
N ARG A 87 9.19 8.05 -9.91
CA ARG A 87 9.48 6.83 -10.66
C ARG A 87 9.49 5.62 -9.74
N VAL A 88 10.15 5.74 -8.58
CA VAL A 88 10.18 4.66 -7.59
C VAL A 88 8.78 4.39 -7.05
N LEU A 89 7.99 5.43 -6.74
CA LEU A 89 6.61 5.24 -6.29
C LEU A 89 5.77 4.44 -7.29
N ILE A 90 5.87 4.75 -8.59
CA ILE A 90 5.16 4.02 -9.65
C ILE A 90 5.57 2.54 -9.66
N THR A 91 6.88 2.26 -9.65
CA THR A 91 7.39 0.88 -9.67
C THR A 91 6.95 0.11 -8.42
N THR A 92 7.03 0.74 -7.25
CA THR A 92 6.66 0.17 -5.96
C THR A 92 5.16 -0.16 -5.89
N VAL A 93 4.30 0.74 -6.37
CA VAL A 93 2.85 0.49 -6.48
C VAL A 93 2.56 -0.63 -7.48
N MET A 94 3.27 -0.70 -8.61
CA MET A 94 3.14 -1.81 -9.56
C MET A 94 3.48 -3.16 -8.93
N ILE A 95 4.58 -3.24 -8.18
CA ILE A 95 4.98 -4.46 -7.45
C ILE A 95 3.90 -4.86 -6.45
N PHE A 96 3.37 -3.90 -5.69
CA PHE A 96 2.28 -4.14 -4.75
C PHE A 96 1.02 -4.68 -5.45
N CYS A 97 0.58 -4.03 -6.53
CA CYS A 97 -0.65 -4.40 -7.23
C CYS A 97 -0.53 -5.77 -7.91
N ILE A 98 0.57 -6.04 -8.60
CA ILE A 98 0.81 -7.33 -9.25
C ILE A 98 0.93 -8.42 -8.18
N GLY A 99 1.76 -8.20 -7.14
CA GLY A 99 1.94 -9.17 -6.06
C GLY A 99 0.64 -9.50 -5.36
N THR A 100 -0.17 -8.49 -5.03
CA THR A 100 -1.48 -8.68 -4.38
C THR A 100 -2.46 -9.38 -5.31
N PHE A 101 -2.59 -8.95 -6.56
CA PHE A 101 -3.49 -9.60 -7.52
C PHE A 101 -3.12 -11.08 -7.75
N SER A 102 -1.82 -11.37 -7.87
CA SER A 102 -1.32 -12.74 -8.03
C SER A 102 -1.64 -13.65 -6.84
N GLN A 103 -1.80 -13.12 -5.62
CA GLN A 103 -2.20 -13.92 -4.45
C GLN A 103 -3.53 -14.64 -4.65
N ALA A 104 -4.45 -14.04 -5.40
CA ALA A 104 -5.74 -14.64 -5.74
C ALA A 104 -5.60 -15.94 -6.57
N PHE A 105 -4.46 -16.16 -7.20
CA PHE A 105 -4.17 -17.31 -8.06
C PHE A 105 -3.18 -18.29 -7.42
N ALA A 106 -2.78 -18.06 -6.17
CA ALA A 106 -1.85 -18.95 -5.48
C ALA A 106 -2.45 -20.36 -5.33
N PRO A 107 -1.77 -21.41 -5.81
CA PRO A 107 -2.27 -22.78 -5.67
C PRO A 107 -1.89 -23.41 -4.32
N THR A 108 -0.88 -22.87 -3.64
CA THR A 108 -0.39 -23.37 -2.35
C THR A 108 -0.06 -22.23 -1.39
N ILE A 109 -0.05 -22.53 -0.09
CA ILE A 109 0.32 -21.56 0.96
C ILE A 109 1.74 -21.00 0.77
N ASN A 110 2.69 -21.80 0.29
CA ASN A 110 4.07 -21.36 0.08
C ASN A 110 4.16 -20.31 -1.04
N ILE A 111 3.46 -20.54 -2.15
CA ILE A 111 3.39 -19.55 -3.24
C ILE A 111 2.67 -18.30 -2.75
N PHE A 112 1.57 -18.47 -2.00
CA PHE A 112 0.87 -17.35 -1.39
C PHE A 112 1.79 -16.53 -0.47
N ALA A 113 2.61 -17.17 0.36
CA ALA A 113 3.57 -16.53 1.25
C ALA A 113 4.64 -15.72 0.50
N ILE A 114 5.19 -16.26 -0.59
CA ILE A 114 6.14 -15.56 -1.45
C ILE A 114 5.49 -14.34 -2.09
N LEU A 115 4.27 -14.48 -2.60
CA LEU A 115 3.52 -13.36 -3.17
C LEU A 115 3.16 -12.31 -2.12
N ARG A 116 2.94 -12.72 -0.85
CA ARG A 116 2.79 -11.80 0.29
C ARG A 116 4.06 -11.03 0.58
N PHE A 117 5.22 -11.66 0.52
CA PHE A 117 6.49 -10.97 0.66
C PHE A 117 6.71 -9.95 -0.46
N ILE A 118 6.44 -10.31 -1.72
CA ILE A 118 6.57 -9.42 -2.88
C ILE A 118 5.61 -8.23 -2.78
N ALA A 119 4.33 -8.49 -2.46
CA ALA A 119 3.35 -7.44 -2.22
C ALA A 119 3.76 -6.53 -1.04
N GLY A 120 4.27 -7.15 0.03
CA GLY A 120 4.88 -6.51 1.19
C GLY A 120 5.93 -5.49 0.80
N PHE A 121 6.92 -5.93 0.02
CA PHE A 121 7.98 -5.08 -0.52
C PHE A 121 7.43 -3.88 -1.29
N GLY A 122 6.39 -4.10 -2.09
CA GLY A 122 5.67 -3.02 -2.76
C GLY A 122 5.07 -2.03 -1.76
N PHE A 123 4.09 -2.42 -0.94
CA PHE A 123 3.39 -1.41 -0.12
C PHE A 123 4.29 -0.76 0.95
N GLY A 124 5.30 -1.46 1.45
CA GLY A 124 6.24 -0.91 2.44
C GLY A 124 7.00 0.32 1.93
N GLY A 125 7.27 0.38 0.63
CA GLY A 125 7.86 1.56 0.00
C GLY A 125 6.87 2.71 -0.21
N VAL A 126 5.57 2.45 -0.30
CA VAL A 126 4.56 3.47 -0.65
C VAL A 126 4.47 4.56 0.41
N ILE A 127 4.32 4.19 1.69
CA ILE A 127 4.16 5.16 2.78
C ILE A 127 5.33 6.16 2.83
N PRO A 128 6.61 5.75 2.96
CA PRO A 128 7.70 6.72 3.04
C PRO A 128 7.82 7.59 1.79
N LEU A 129 7.59 7.04 0.58
CA LEU A 129 7.61 7.82 -0.65
C LEU A 129 6.47 8.84 -0.73
N VAL A 130 5.25 8.47 -0.33
CA VAL A 130 4.11 9.39 -0.27
C VAL A 130 4.36 10.48 0.76
N LEU A 131 4.85 10.12 1.94
CA LEU A 131 5.19 11.10 2.98
C LEU A 131 6.27 12.06 2.51
N SER A 132 7.32 11.57 1.85
CA SER A 132 8.36 12.41 1.27
C SER A 132 7.79 13.36 0.21
N LEU A 133 6.94 12.89 -0.71
CA LEU A 133 6.24 13.74 -1.68
C LEU A 133 5.42 14.83 -1.00
N LEU A 134 4.53 14.47 -0.07
CA LEU A 134 3.71 15.46 0.62
C LEU A 134 4.57 16.46 1.39
N SER A 135 5.68 16.01 1.96
CA SER A 135 6.60 16.83 2.74
C SER A 135 7.42 17.82 1.91
N GLU A 136 7.66 17.52 0.64
CA GLU A 136 8.48 18.30 -0.28
C GLU A 136 7.65 19.32 -1.05
N TYR A 137 6.40 18.97 -1.39
CA TYR A 137 5.52 19.83 -2.18
C TYR A 137 4.52 20.64 -1.36
N SER A 138 4.18 20.24 -0.12
CA SER A 138 3.23 20.99 0.71
C SER A 138 3.88 22.21 1.40
N PRO A 139 3.17 23.36 1.49
CA PRO A 139 3.60 24.50 2.28
C PRO A 139 3.80 24.16 3.77
N LYS A 140 4.80 24.76 4.43
CA LYS A 140 5.19 24.48 5.82
C LYS A 140 4.03 24.45 6.83
N THR A 141 3.05 25.34 6.69
CA THR A 141 1.88 25.47 7.61
C THR A 141 0.84 24.35 7.45
N SER A 142 0.82 23.69 6.29
CA SER A 142 -0.17 22.65 5.95
C SER A 142 0.45 21.26 5.84
N LYS A 143 1.77 21.15 5.71
CA LYS A 143 2.54 19.90 5.61
C LYS A 143 2.13 18.85 6.65
N SER A 144 2.04 19.21 7.93
CA SER A 144 1.66 18.26 8.98
C SER A 144 0.21 17.78 8.82
N LYS A 145 -0.69 18.65 8.33
CA LYS A 145 -2.08 18.28 8.05
C LYS A 145 -2.15 17.34 6.86
N SER A 146 -1.46 17.66 5.75
CA SER A 146 -1.37 16.82 4.56
C SER A 146 -0.91 15.39 4.87
N VAL A 147 0.17 15.28 5.66
CA VAL A 147 0.72 13.98 6.10
C VAL A 147 -0.26 13.23 7.00
N ALA A 148 -0.83 13.89 8.01
CA ALA A 148 -1.80 13.27 8.91
C ALA A 148 -3.04 12.77 8.16
N THR A 149 -3.59 13.58 7.25
CA THR A 149 -4.72 13.20 6.40
C THR A 149 -4.39 11.99 5.53
N ALA A 150 -3.21 11.93 4.93
CA ALA A 150 -2.79 10.78 4.13
C ALA A 150 -2.70 9.49 4.98
N LEU A 151 -2.18 9.57 6.20
CA LEU A 151 -2.11 8.44 7.12
C LEU A 151 -3.49 7.93 7.58
N CYS A 152 -4.50 8.81 7.68
CA CYS A 152 -5.87 8.37 7.93
C CYS A 152 -6.39 7.42 6.85
N GLY A 153 -5.87 7.51 5.62
CA GLY A 153 -6.16 6.56 4.53
C GLY A 153 -5.97 5.11 4.96
N ASN A 154 -4.93 4.83 5.76
CA ASN A 154 -4.61 3.48 6.22
C ASN A 154 -5.78 2.83 6.96
N GLN A 155 -6.47 3.60 7.81
CA GLN A 155 -7.62 3.12 8.58
C GLN A 155 -8.84 2.88 7.69
N PHE A 156 -9.07 3.74 6.70
CA PHE A 156 -10.09 3.49 5.68
C PHE A 156 -9.80 2.19 4.92
N GLY A 157 -8.54 1.93 4.59
CA GLY A 157 -8.10 0.69 3.96
C GLY A 157 -8.48 -0.55 4.76
N ALA A 158 -8.20 -0.52 6.06
CA ALA A 158 -8.52 -1.62 6.96
C ALA A 158 -10.03 -1.90 7.06
N ILE A 159 -10.83 -0.84 7.15
CA ILE A 159 -12.29 -0.93 7.17
C ILE A 159 -12.79 -1.54 5.85
N ILE A 160 -12.37 -1.00 4.72
CA ILE A 160 -12.75 -1.48 3.38
C ILE A 160 -12.36 -2.96 3.22
N ALA A 161 -11.17 -3.35 3.63
CA ALA A 161 -10.70 -4.74 3.59
C ALA A 161 -11.62 -5.69 4.34
N SER A 162 -12.02 -5.31 5.56
CA SER A 162 -12.88 -6.13 6.41
C SER A 162 -14.28 -6.26 5.81
N PHE A 163 -14.86 -5.15 5.32
CA PHE A 163 -16.17 -5.16 4.65
C PHE A 163 -16.16 -5.99 3.37
N VAL A 164 -15.16 -5.80 2.51
CA VAL A 164 -15.01 -6.57 1.27
C VAL A 164 -14.82 -8.04 1.58
N ALA A 165 -13.97 -8.38 2.55
CA ALA A 165 -13.77 -9.78 2.93
C ALA A 165 -15.10 -10.39 3.40
N ILE A 166 -15.82 -9.77 4.32
CA ILE A 166 -17.13 -10.28 4.78
C ILE A 166 -18.11 -10.43 3.61
N TYR A 167 -18.25 -9.42 2.77
CA TYR A 167 -19.17 -9.46 1.63
C TYR A 167 -18.82 -10.56 0.64
N VAL A 168 -17.56 -10.64 0.21
CA VAL A 168 -17.09 -11.63 -0.76
C VAL A 168 -17.20 -13.05 -0.20
N THR A 169 -16.78 -13.24 1.05
CA THR A 169 -16.80 -14.56 1.70
C THR A 169 -18.21 -15.07 1.98
N THR A 170 -19.16 -14.19 2.30
CA THR A 170 -20.56 -14.57 2.53
C THR A 170 -21.34 -14.81 1.24
N GLN A 171 -21.11 -14.00 0.19
CA GLN A 171 -21.86 -14.11 -1.06
C GLN A 171 -21.32 -15.21 -1.98
N PHE A 172 -20.00 -15.31 -2.12
CA PHE A 172 -19.37 -16.21 -3.09
C PHE A 172 -18.73 -17.44 -2.45
N GLY A 173 -18.61 -17.48 -1.12
CA GLY A 173 -17.96 -18.59 -0.40
C GLY A 173 -16.45 -18.72 -0.68
N GLN A 174 -15.83 -17.70 -1.29
CA GLN A 174 -14.43 -17.72 -1.76
C GLN A 174 -13.66 -16.52 -1.21
N TRP A 175 -12.37 -16.68 -0.93
CA TRP A 175 -11.51 -15.59 -0.46
C TRP A 175 -10.70 -14.93 -1.57
N ARG A 176 -10.46 -15.62 -2.70
CA ARG A 176 -9.60 -15.15 -3.79
C ARG A 176 -9.98 -13.77 -4.34
N PRO A 177 -11.27 -13.43 -4.56
CA PRO A 177 -11.65 -12.12 -5.10
C PRO A 177 -11.34 -10.93 -4.18
N VAL A 178 -11.11 -11.17 -2.88
CA VAL A 178 -10.69 -10.11 -1.93
C VAL A 178 -9.40 -9.46 -2.43
N PHE A 179 -8.47 -10.24 -2.98
CA PHE A 179 -7.19 -9.69 -3.47
C PHE A 179 -7.28 -9.02 -4.84
N TRP A 180 -8.38 -9.16 -5.59
CA TRP A 180 -8.53 -8.47 -6.87
C TRP A 180 -8.59 -6.95 -6.71
N LEU A 181 -9.12 -6.46 -5.59
CA LEU A 181 -9.11 -5.02 -5.29
C LEU A 181 -7.70 -4.45 -5.14
N GLY A 182 -6.71 -5.29 -4.84
CA GLY A 182 -5.30 -4.89 -4.82
C GLY A 182 -4.78 -4.34 -6.15
N PHE A 183 -5.49 -4.57 -7.26
CA PHE A 183 -5.12 -4.06 -8.59
C PHE A 183 -5.60 -2.62 -8.85
N ILE A 184 -6.57 -2.11 -8.09
CA ILE A 184 -7.17 -0.77 -8.32
C ILE A 184 -6.13 0.38 -8.31
N PRO A 185 -5.10 0.40 -7.44
CA PRO A 185 -4.12 1.49 -7.44
C PRO A 185 -3.35 1.66 -8.75
N VAL A 186 -3.28 0.63 -9.61
CA VAL A 186 -2.67 0.75 -10.95
C VAL A 186 -3.35 1.83 -11.78
N LEU A 187 -4.67 1.98 -11.63
CA LEU A 187 -5.45 3.00 -12.36
C LEU A 187 -5.06 4.42 -11.98
N LEU A 188 -4.41 4.61 -10.83
CA LEU A 188 -3.96 5.92 -10.37
C LEU A 188 -2.55 6.28 -10.83
N LEU A 189 -1.77 5.32 -11.33
CA LEU A 189 -0.39 5.57 -11.78
C LEU A 189 -0.27 6.66 -12.85
N PRO A 190 -1.18 6.78 -13.85
CA PRO A 190 -1.10 7.86 -14.83
C PRO A 190 -1.19 9.27 -14.23
N TYR A 191 -1.83 9.43 -13.06
CA TYR A 191 -1.95 10.72 -12.39
C TYR A 191 -0.69 11.11 -11.60
N ILE A 192 0.26 10.18 -11.42
CA ILE A 192 1.56 10.41 -10.75
C ILE A 192 2.58 10.97 -11.75
N ILE A 193 2.44 10.62 -13.03
CA ILE A 193 3.34 10.95 -14.15
C ILE A 193 3.27 12.44 -14.46
#